data_AF-A0A7C5MPU6-F1
#
_entry.id   AF-A0A7C5MPU6-F1
#
_cell.length_a   1.000
_cell.length_b   1.000
_cell.length_c   1.000
_cell.angle_alpha   90.00
_cell.angle_beta   90.00
_cell.angle_gamma   90.00
#
_symmetry.space_group_name_H-M   'P 1'
#
loop_
_entity.id
_entity.type
_entity.pdbx_description
1 polymer ?
#
loop_
_entity_poly.entity_id
_entity_poly.type
_entity_poly.pdbx_seq_one_letter_code
_entity_poly.pdbx_strand_id
1 'polypeptide(L)'
;MSSLTSIFQQHRSKWQFILLSGLFMLVIWFATKSYNLFLFGLPLVVIFTYFSLTNFKWLWYLMIFLMPLSITDAEFFGKLAGVTFPTDFLAIMLLGIVVFKMVTERVWLFEFKNHPIPIIIGIQLLWLIFAATASDMPVVSWKYFAAYLWLLLGFFFLPTVLFRDKKVMFRFFQLVSVSFIIALVVILFLYVSTGRNPFGLRFNPG
;
A
#
# COMPACT_ATOMS: atom_id res chain seq x y z
N MET A 1 -17.20 -24.87 -24.99
CA MET A 1 -17.15 -23.40 -24.73
C MET A 1 -15.98 -22.98 -23.83
N SER A 2 -15.50 -23.82 -22.89
CA SER A 2 -14.33 -23.52 -22.04
C SER A 2 -12.97 -23.58 -22.76
N SER A 3 -12.85 -24.33 -23.87
CA SER A 3 -11.61 -24.44 -24.66
C SER A 3 -11.36 -23.24 -25.57
N LEU A 4 -12.40 -22.56 -26.03
CA LEU A 4 -12.26 -21.37 -26.89
C LEU A 4 -11.89 -20.13 -26.07
N THR A 5 -12.44 -20.00 -24.86
CA THR A 5 -12.10 -18.88 -23.97
C THR A 5 -10.65 -18.95 -23.50
N SER A 6 -10.10 -20.14 -23.24
CA SER A 6 -8.70 -20.31 -22.83
C SER A 6 -7.71 -19.94 -23.94
N ILE A 7 -8.02 -20.23 -25.21
CA ILE A 7 -7.16 -19.87 -26.37
C ILE A 7 -7.11 -18.34 -26.57
N PHE A 8 -8.25 -17.66 -26.51
CA PHE A 8 -8.32 -16.20 -26.62
C PHE A 8 -7.60 -15.50 -25.45
N GLN A 9 -7.74 -16.04 -24.24
CA GLN A 9 -7.08 -15.50 -23.05
C GLN A 9 -5.55 -15.73 -23.09
N GLN A 10 -5.11 -16.86 -23.63
CA GLN A 10 -3.69 -17.18 -23.85
C GLN A 10 -3.05 -16.29 -24.92
N HIS A 11 -3.75 -15.97 -26.00
CA HIS A 11 -3.23 -15.04 -27.00
C HIS A 11 -3.07 -13.63 -26.44
N ARG A 12 -4.07 -13.12 -25.69
CA ARG A 12 -4.02 -11.79 -25.08
C ARG A 12 -2.84 -11.62 -24.12
N SER A 13 -2.53 -12.64 -23.31
CA SER A 13 -1.41 -12.60 -22.36
C SER A 13 -0.04 -12.62 -23.04
N LYS A 14 0.11 -13.38 -24.14
CA LYS A 14 1.35 -13.40 -24.94
C LYS A 14 1.66 -12.04 -25.55
N TRP A 15 0.66 -11.36 -26.11
CA TRP A 15 0.82 -10.02 -26.68
C TRP A 15 1.18 -8.98 -25.62
N GLN A 16 0.54 -9.03 -24.44
CA GLN A 16 0.89 -8.17 -23.31
C GLN A 16 2.34 -8.39 -22.84
N PHE A 17 2.78 -9.65 -22.78
CA PHE A 17 4.15 -9.98 -22.41
C PHE A 17 5.17 -9.46 -23.43
N ILE A 18 4.91 -9.63 -24.73
CA ILE A 18 5.79 -9.15 -25.80
C ILE A 18 5.87 -7.62 -25.79
N LEU A 19 4.73 -6.92 -25.67
CA LEU A 19 4.70 -5.46 -25.58
C LEU A 19 5.48 -4.94 -24.36
N LEU A 20 5.27 -5.55 -23.19
CA LEU A 20 5.94 -5.16 -21.96
C LEU A 20 7.46 -5.41 -22.04
N SER A 21 7.86 -6.53 -22.65
CA SER A 21 9.26 -6.88 -22.87
C SER A 21 9.95 -5.93 -23.86
N GLY A 22 9.26 -5.55 -24.94
CA GLY A 22 9.75 -4.54 -25.88
C GLY A 22 9.91 -3.16 -25.23
N LEU A 23 8.92 -2.72 -24.44
CA LEU A 23 8.99 -1.48 -23.67
C LEU A 23 10.16 -1.51 -22.67
N PHE A 24 10.35 -2.63 -21.97
CA PHE A 24 11.44 -2.84 -21.01
C PHE A 24 12.82 -2.69 -21.68
N MET A 25 13.02 -3.34 -22.83
CA MET A 25 14.27 -3.25 -23.59
C MET A 25 14.53 -1.82 -24.07
N LEU A 26 13.51 -1.10 -24.55
CA LEU A 26 13.65 0.29 -24.99
C LEU A 26 14.04 1.24 -23.85
N VAL A 27 13.41 1.09 -22.68
CA VAL A 27 13.71 1.92 -21.51
C VAL A 27 15.13 1.67 -21.01
N ILE A 28 15.59 0.41 -20.98
CA ILE A 28 16.97 0.09 -20.58
C ILE A 28 17.99 0.59 -21.60
N TRP A 29 17.70 0.47 -22.89
CA TRP A 29 18.56 1.02 -23.93
C TRP A 29 18.70 2.54 -23.78
N PHE A 30 17.60 3.24 -23.54
CA PHE A 30 17.59 4.68 -23.31
C PHE A 30 18.26 5.09 -22.00
N ALA A 31 18.06 4.33 -20.92
CA ALA A 31 18.70 4.53 -19.63
C ALA A 31 20.23 4.42 -19.74
N THR A 32 20.72 3.38 -20.44
CA THR A 32 22.14 3.18 -20.72
C THR A 32 22.73 4.34 -21.51
N LYS A 33 22.00 4.87 -22.51
CA LYS A 33 22.47 6.01 -23.30
C LYS A 33 22.54 7.32 -22.51
N SER A 34 21.63 7.54 -21.57
CA SER A 34 21.59 8.78 -20.76
C SER A 34 22.42 8.72 -19.47
N TYR A 35 23.08 7.59 -19.18
CA TYR A 35 23.81 7.33 -17.92
C TYR A 35 23.00 7.59 -16.64
N ASN A 36 21.67 7.64 -16.74
CA ASN A 36 20.80 7.97 -15.61
C ASN A 36 20.35 6.70 -14.89
N LEU A 37 20.86 6.49 -13.67
CA LEU A 37 20.56 5.33 -12.84
C LEU A 37 19.07 5.24 -12.45
N PHE A 38 18.36 6.37 -12.31
CA PHE A 38 16.94 6.36 -11.93
C PHE A 38 16.03 5.75 -13.01
N LEU A 39 16.40 5.88 -14.29
CA LEU A 39 15.61 5.32 -15.38
C LEU A 39 15.62 3.79 -15.39
N PHE A 40 16.63 3.14 -14.80
CA PHE A 40 16.64 1.68 -14.64
C PHE A 40 15.53 1.16 -13.72
N GLY A 41 15.03 1.98 -12.80
CA GLY A 41 13.92 1.59 -11.91
C GLY A 41 12.54 1.66 -12.57
N LEU A 42 12.40 2.43 -13.65
CA LEU A 42 11.11 2.69 -14.29
C LEU A 42 10.42 1.40 -14.80
N PRO A 43 11.12 0.47 -15.49
CA PRO A 43 10.50 -0.78 -15.92
C PRO A 43 10.04 -1.67 -14.76
N LEU A 44 10.78 -1.69 -13.65
CA LEU A 44 10.40 -2.41 -12.44
C LEU A 44 9.09 -1.85 -11.86
N VAL A 45 8.97 -0.53 -11.80
CA VAL A 45 7.73 0.15 -11.34
C VAL A 45 6.55 -0.21 -12.25
N VAL A 46 6.73 -0.27 -13.56
CA VAL A 46 5.66 -0.65 -14.51
C VAL A 46 5.23 -2.09 -14.29
N ILE A 47 6.17 -3.04 -14.17
CA ILE A 47 5.87 -4.46 -13.92
C ILE A 47 5.14 -4.61 -12.57
N PHE A 48 5.64 -3.94 -11.53
CA PHE A 48 5.03 -3.94 -10.21
C PHE A 48 3.60 -3.37 -10.23
N THR A 49 3.38 -2.30 -10.99
CA THR A 49 2.06 -1.67 -11.15
C THR A 49 1.08 -2.57 -11.89
N TYR A 50 1.52 -3.16 -12.99
CA TYR A 50 0.71 -4.12 -13.75
C TYR A 50 0.31 -5.34 -12.91
N PHE A 51 1.26 -5.89 -12.16
CA PHE A 51 1.01 -7.04 -11.28
C PHE A 51 0.02 -6.69 -10.17
N SER A 52 0.17 -5.50 -9.56
CA SER A 52 -0.70 -5.02 -8.48
C SER A 52 -2.13 -4.75 -8.95
N LEU A 53 -2.31 -4.22 -10.17
CA LEU A 53 -3.64 -4.05 -10.78
C LEU A 53 -4.34 -5.39 -11.02
N THR A 54 -3.58 -6.41 -11.41
CA THR A 54 -4.11 -7.75 -11.67
C THR A 54 -4.46 -8.48 -10.35
N ASN A 55 -3.60 -8.36 -9.33
CA ASN A 55 -3.72 -9.07 -8.06
C ASN A 55 -3.59 -8.11 -6.86
N PHE A 56 -4.57 -7.26 -6.63
CA PHE A 56 -4.57 -6.30 -5.51
C PHE A 56 -4.43 -6.97 -4.13
N LYS A 57 -4.87 -8.23 -3.98
CA LYS A 57 -4.68 -9.03 -2.75
C LYS A 57 -3.21 -9.16 -2.36
N TRP A 58 -2.33 -9.30 -3.34
CA TRP A 58 -0.89 -9.38 -3.12
C TRP A 58 -0.35 -8.08 -2.54
N LEU A 59 -0.71 -6.95 -3.15
CA LEU A 59 -0.29 -5.62 -2.69
C LEU A 59 -0.75 -5.38 -1.24
N TRP A 60 -1.98 -5.80 -0.91
CA TRP A 60 -2.51 -5.70 0.45
C TRP A 60 -1.71 -6.54 1.45
N TYR A 61 -1.38 -7.80 1.14
CA TYR A 61 -0.53 -8.64 2.01
C TYR A 61 0.87 -8.07 2.18
N LEU A 62 1.46 -7.55 1.11
CA LEU A 62 2.77 -6.90 1.16
C LEU A 62 2.72 -5.67 2.09
N MET A 63 1.67 -4.86 1.99
CA MET A 63 1.46 -3.71 2.87
C MET A 63 1.33 -4.13 4.34
N ILE A 64 0.54 -5.18 4.64
CA ILE A 64 0.38 -5.71 6.01
C ILE A 64 1.71 -6.20 6.57
N PHE A 65 2.52 -6.86 5.74
CA PHE A 65 3.83 -7.35 6.14
C PHE A 65 4.81 -6.21 6.43
N LEU A 66 4.81 -5.18 5.58
CA LEU A 66 5.70 -4.04 5.73
C LEU A 66 5.27 -3.06 6.83
N MET A 67 4.02 -3.10 7.27
CA MET A 67 3.48 -2.13 8.23
C MET A 67 4.26 -2.09 9.56
N PRO A 68 4.53 -3.22 10.25
CA PRO A 68 5.32 -3.20 11.49
C PRO A 68 6.81 -2.94 11.27
N LEU A 69 7.30 -3.13 10.04
CA LEU A 69 8.68 -2.87 9.64
C LEU A 69 8.87 -1.44 9.10
N SER A 70 7.79 -0.64 9.00
CA SER A 70 7.89 0.72 8.49
C SER A 70 8.65 1.60 9.48
N ILE A 71 9.59 2.37 8.95
CA ILE A 71 10.43 3.27 9.72
C ILE A 71 10.02 4.69 9.40
N THR A 72 9.84 5.51 10.44
CA THR A 72 9.41 6.91 10.32
C THR A 72 10.58 7.83 10.66
N ASP A 73 11.72 7.68 9.97
CA ASP A 73 12.90 8.51 10.26
C ASP A 73 12.87 9.83 9.47
N ALA A 74 12.63 10.92 10.19
CA ALA A 74 12.66 12.29 9.67
C ALA A 74 14.07 12.74 9.21
N GLU A 75 15.13 12.08 9.72
CA GLU A 75 16.53 12.40 9.39
C GLU A 75 16.98 11.76 8.07
N PHE A 76 16.44 10.61 7.68
CA PHE A 76 16.89 9.86 6.50
C PHE A 76 16.21 10.31 5.20
N PHE A 77 14.95 10.79 5.26
CA PHE A 77 14.16 11.17 4.09
C PHE A 77 13.96 12.69 3.91
N GLY A 78 14.50 13.48 4.83
CA GLY A 78 14.36 14.94 4.85
C GLY A 78 12.96 15.40 5.26
N LYS A 79 12.81 16.69 5.58
CA LYS A 79 11.54 17.34 5.99
C LYS A 79 10.42 17.30 4.92
N LEU A 80 10.62 16.61 3.80
CA LEU A 80 9.67 16.51 2.70
C LEU A 80 8.57 15.49 3.06
N ALA A 81 7.68 15.96 3.92
CA ALA A 81 6.44 15.31 4.37
C ALA A 81 6.67 14.09 5.27
N GLY A 82 5.98 14.03 6.41
CA GLY A 82 5.96 12.90 7.34
C GLY A 82 5.28 11.65 6.77
N VAL A 83 5.71 11.26 5.57
CA VAL A 83 5.29 10.08 4.81
C VAL A 83 6.23 8.95 5.19
N THR A 84 5.67 7.85 5.68
CA THR A 84 6.37 6.61 5.99
C THR A 84 6.71 5.87 4.69
N PHE A 85 7.99 5.88 4.32
CA PHE A 85 8.50 4.97 3.30
C PHE A 85 8.66 3.57 3.90
N PRO A 86 8.29 2.46 3.23
CA PRO A 86 7.63 2.31 1.93
C PRO A 86 6.09 2.22 2.00
N THR A 87 5.51 2.19 3.20
CA THR A 87 4.12 1.84 3.46
C THR A 87 3.11 2.81 2.87
N ASP A 88 3.36 4.13 2.98
CA ASP A 88 2.43 5.12 2.46
C ASP A 88 2.38 5.12 0.92
N PHE A 89 3.51 4.85 0.26
CA PHE A 89 3.53 4.70 -1.21
C PHE A 89 2.68 3.51 -1.65
N LEU A 90 2.79 2.39 -0.95
CA LEU A 90 1.96 1.21 -1.20
C LEU A 90 0.49 1.48 -0.90
N ALA A 91 0.18 2.23 0.17
CA ALA A 91 -1.17 2.58 0.55
C ALA A 91 -1.85 3.50 -0.48
N ILE A 92 -1.12 4.49 -1.01
CA ILE A 92 -1.61 5.36 -2.10
C ILE A 92 -1.93 4.54 -3.34
N MET A 93 -1.05 3.62 -3.70
CA MET A 93 -1.25 2.73 -4.85
C MET A 93 -2.46 1.81 -4.65
N LEU A 94 -2.59 1.23 -3.45
CA LEU A 94 -3.72 0.40 -3.07
C LEU A 94 -5.03 1.17 -3.11
N LEU A 95 -5.06 2.41 -2.60
CA LEU A 95 -6.20 3.30 -2.69
C LEU A 95 -6.64 3.50 -4.14
N GLY A 96 -5.70 3.81 -5.04
CA GLY A 96 -6.00 4.00 -6.46
C GLY A 96 -6.67 2.76 -7.09
N ILE A 97 -6.15 1.57 -6.77
CA ILE A 97 -6.71 0.31 -7.25
C ILE A 97 -8.10 0.03 -6.65
N VAL A 98 -8.29 0.27 -5.35
CA VAL A 98 -9.58 0.07 -4.68
C VAL A 98 -10.64 1.02 -5.23
N VAL A 99 -10.33 2.30 -5.39
CA VAL A 99 -11.23 3.30 -5.98
C VAL A 99 -11.59 2.89 -7.42
N PHE A 100 -10.60 2.51 -8.24
CA PHE A 100 -10.84 2.02 -9.59
C PHE A 100 -11.78 0.80 -9.63
N LYS A 101 -11.58 -0.16 -8.72
CA LYS A 101 -12.45 -1.33 -8.58
C LYS A 101 -13.84 -0.99 -8.08
N MET A 102 -13.99 -0.08 -7.12
CA MET A 102 -15.30 0.37 -6.64
C MET A 102 -16.13 1.03 -7.74
N VAL A 103 -15.50 1.81 -8.61
CA VAL A 103 -16.16 2.46 -9.76
C VAL A 103 -16.59 1.43 -10.81
N THR A 104 -15.76 0.39 -11.05
CA THR A 104 -16.02 -0.64 -12.06
C THR A 104 -17.00 -1.72 -11.57
N GLU A 105 -16.87 -2.16 -10.31
CA GLU A 105 -17.60 -3.26 -9.70
C GLU A 105 -18.53 -2.75 -8.59
N ARG A 106 -19.83 -2.57 -8.90
CA ARG A 106 -20.81 -2.03 -7.93
C ARG A 106 -21.12 -2.97 -6.75
N VAL A 107 -20.78 -4.26 -6.85
CA VAL A 107 -21.06 -5.28 -5.82
C VAL A 107 -20.45 -4.91 -4.46
N TRP A 108 -19.34 -4.18 -4.48
CA TRP A 108 -18.59 -3.77 -3.29
C TRP A 108 -19.33 -2.71 -2.45
N LEU A 109 -20.32 -1.99 -3.02
CA LEU A 109 -21.00 -0.88 -2.34
C LEU A 109 -22.28 -1.30 -1.60
N PHE A 110 -22.89 -2.43 -1.97
CA PHE A 110 -24.23 -2.78 -1.47
C PHE A 110 -24.23 -3.45 -0.10
N GLU A 111 -23.12 -4.05 0.31
CA GLU A 111 -23.06 -4.81 1.58
C GLU A 111 -22.99 -3.92 2.83
N PHE A 112 -22.70 -2.62 2.67
CA PHE A 112 -22.45 -1.72 3.81
C PHE A 112 -23.63 -0.82 4.16
N LYS A 113 -24.72 -0.85 3.39
CA LYS A 113 -25.84 0.10 3.52
C LYS A 113 -26.57 0.05 4.87
N ASN A 114 -26.53 -1.09 5.56
CA ASN A 114 -27.31 -1.31 6.78
C ASN A 114 -26.45 -1.40 8.06
N HIS A 115 -25.12 -1.24 7.95
CA HIS A 115 -24.26 -1.26 9.14
C HIS A 115 -24.00 0.17 9.65
N PRO A 116 -24.15 0.42 10.97
CA PRO A 116 -23.99 1.77 11.53
C PRO A 116 -22.53 2.26 11.47
N ILE A 117 -21.55 1.35 11.51
CA ILE A 117 -20.12 1.71 11.55
C ILE A 117 -19.65 2.37 10.24
N PRO A 118 -19.85 1.78 9.03
CA PRO A 118 -19.53 2.46 7.77
C PRO A 118 -20.22 3.81 7.59
N ILE A 119 -21.45 3.96 8.10
CA ILE A 119 -22.21 5.21 8.02
C ILE A 119 -21.55 6.31 8.85
N ILE A 120 -21.21 6.02 10.12
CA ILE A 120 -20.52 6.97 11.01
C ILE A 120 -19.17 7.38 10.40
N ILE A 121 -18.42 6.41 9.89
CA ILE A 121 -17.15 6.65 9.22
C ILE A 121 -17.32 7.54 7.98
N GLY A 122 -18.37 7.32 7.19
CA GLY A 122 -18.71 8.16 6.03
C GLY A 122 -19.06 9.60 6.43
N ILE A 123 -19.81 9.77 7.51
CA ILE A 123 -20.13 11.10 8.07
C ILE A 123 -18.86 11.80 8.55
N GLN A 124 -17.96 11.08 9.22
CA GLN A 124 -16.66 11.61 9.65
C GLN A 124 -15.80 12.04 8.47
N LEU A 125 -15.74 11.24 7.40
CA LEU A 125 -15.02 11.59 6.16
C LEU A 125 -15.59 12.87 5.53
N LEU A 126 -16.91 12.97 5.47
CA LEU A 126 -17.60 14.15 4.94
C LEU A 126 -17.30 15.38 5.79
N TRP A 127 -17.32 15.27 7.12
CA TRP A 127 -16.90 16.33 8.02
C TRP A 127 -15.43 16.73 7.80
N LEU A 128 -14.54 15.77 7.59
CA LEU A 128 -13.13 16.02 7.37
C LEU A 128 -12.88 16.81 6.07
N ILE A 129 -13.70 16.59 5.03
CA ILE A 129 -13.65 17.40 3.80
C ILE A 129 -14.02 18.84 4.10
N PHE A 130 -15.10 19.08 4.85
CA PHE A 130 -15.52 20.44 5.22
C PHE A 130 -14.48 21.15 6.10
N ALA A 131 -13.88 20.45 7.06
CA ALA A 131 -12.82 21.01 7.88
C ALA A 131 -11.55 21.31 7.07
N ALA A 132 -11.22 20.45 6.09
CA ALA A 132 -10.05 20.65 5.25
C ALA A 132 -10.19 21.84 4.29
N THR A 133 -11.40 22.13 3.79
CA THR A 133 -11.65 23.30 2.93
C THR A 133 -11.68 24.61 3.71
N ALA A 134 -12.14 24.60 4.96
CA ALA A 134 -12.20 25.79 5.83
C ALA A 134 -10.88 26.09 6.59
N SER A 135 -9.83 25.30 6.37
CA SER A 135 -8.58 25.39 7.12
C SER A 135 -7.65 26.50 6.60
N ASP A 136 -6.99 27.21 7.53
CA ASP A 136 -5.93 28.21 7.23
C ASP A 136 -4.71 27.60 6.51
N MET A 137 -4.49 26.28 6.65
CA MET A 137 -3.40 25.54 6.01
C MET A 137 -3.95 24.40 5.15
N PRO A 138 -4.62 24.70 4.02
CA PRO A 138 -5.38 23.71 3.25
C PRO A 138 -4.51 22.56 2.73
N VAL A 139 -3.25 22.83 2.36
CA VAL A 139 -2.32 21.80 1.85
C VAL A 139 -2.04 20.72 2.88
N VAL A 140 -1.91 21.08 4.17
CA VAL A 140 -1.66 20.11 5.25
C VAL A 140 -2.93 19.31 5.54
N SER A 141 -4.06 19.99 5.57
CA SER A 141 -5.37 19.38 5.85
C SER A 141 -5.79 18.38 4.77
N TRP A 142 -5.56 18.70 3.48
CA TRP A 142 -5.82 17.78 2.38
C TRP A 142 -4.88 16.58 2.36
N LYS A 143 -3.61 16.75 2.76
CA LYS A 143 -2.69 15.62 2.96
C LYS A 143 -3.17 14.70 4.07
N TYR A 144 -3.64 15.27 5.18
CA TYR A 144 -4.21 14.49 6.28
C TYR A 144 -5.47 13.74 5.83
N PHE A 145 -6.37 14.38 5.08
CA PHE A 145 -7.55 13.74 4.51
C PHE A 145 -7.17 12.56 3.60
N ALA A 146 -6.21 12.76 2.69
CA ALA A 146 -5.72 11.69 1.82
C ALA A 146 -5.16 10.52 2.65
N ALA A 147 -4.39 10.82 3.70
CA ALA A 147 -3.82 9.82 4.58
C ALA A 147 -4.88 8.99 5.30
N TYR A 148 -5.89 9.67 5.83
CA TYR A 148 -7.02 9.02 6.46
C TYR A 148 -7.81 8.14 5.48
N LEU A 149 -7.95 8.57 4.22
CA LEU A 149 -8.70 7.86 3.20
C LEU A 149 -8.02 6.54 2.79
N TRP A 150 -6.70 6.51 2.59
CA TRP A 150 -6.01 5.26 2.26
C TRP A 150 -5.97 4.29 3.43
N LEU A 151 -5.87 4.79 4.66
CA LEU A 151 -5.92 3.94 5.86
C LEU A 151 -7.29 3.27 6.00
N LEU A 152 -8.37 4.04 5.82
CA LEU A 152 -9.73 3.55 5.94
C LEU A 152 -10.08 2.56 4.82
N LEU A 153 -9.77 2.87 3.57
CA LEU A 153 -10.03 1.94 2.47
C LEU A 153 -9.13 0.69 2.56
N GLY A 154 -7.87 0.86 2.96
CA GLY A 154 -6.88 -0.20 3.03
C GLY A 154 -7.06 -1.16 4.22
N PHE A 155 -7.37 -0.63 5.41
CA PHE A 155 -7.37 -1.40 6.65
C PHE A 155 -8.75 -1.60 7.27
N PHE A 156 -9.76 -0.80 6.90
CA PHE A 156 -11.14 -1.04 7.32
C PHE A 156 -11.93 -1.72 6.19
N PHE A 157 -11.98 -1.12 5.01
CA PHE A 157 -12.84 -1.61 3.94
C PHE A 157 -12.33 -2.91 3.30
N LEU A 158 -11.07 -2.98 2.87
CA LEU A 158 -10.54 -4.20 2.24
C LEU A 158 -10.67 -5.48 3.07
N PRO A 159 -10.31 -5.53 4.37
CA PRO A 159 -10.48 -6.75 5.16
C PRO A 159 -11.94 -7.22 5.24
N THR A 160 -12.93 -6.33 5.28
CA THR A 160 -14.35 -6.75 5.27
C THR A 160 -14.73 -7.52 4.00
N VAL A 161 -14.11 -7.21 2.87
CA VAL A 161 -14.34 -7.94 1.61
C VAL A 161 -13.45 -9.17 1.50
N LEU A 162 -12.20 -9.09 1.96
CA LEU A 162 -11.20 -10.14 1.82
C LEU A 162 -11.35 -11.28 2.85
N PHE A 163 -11.82 -10.99 4.06
CA PHE A 163 -11.97 -11.97 5.16
C PHE A 163 -13.17 -12.89 5.03
N ARG A 164 -13.95 -12.80 3.93
CA ARG A 164 -14.94 -13.83 3.61
C ARG A 164 -14.30 -15.22 3.45
N ASP A 165 -13.04 -15.27 3.02
CA ASP A 165 -12.25 -16.49 3.00
C ASP A 165 -11.43 -16.63 4.30
N LYS A 166 -11.71 -17.68 5.07
CA LYS A 166 -10.99 -18.01 6.30
C LYS A 166 -9.49 -18.16 6.09
N LYS A 167 -9.04 -18.63 4.91
CA LYS A 167 -7.61 -18.74 4.58
C LYS A 167 -6.94 -17.37 4.51
N VAL A 168 -7.63 -16.37 3.99
CA VAL A 168 -7.14 -14.99 3.89
C VAL A 168 -7.02 -14.38 5.28
N MET A 169 -8.02 -14.60 6.14
CA MET A 169 -7.99 -14.17 7.53
C MET A 169 -6.81 -14.80 8.29
N PHE A 170 -6.59 -16.12 8.17
CA PHE A 170 -5.47 -16.77 8.84
C PHE A 170 -4.12 -16.25 8.33
N ARG A 171 -3.96 -16.10 7.01
CA ARG A 171 -2.74 -15.53 6.41
C ARG A 171 -2.48 -14.10 6.88
N PHE A 172 -3.51 -13.28 7.04
CA PHE A 172 -3.39 -11.95 7.61
C PHE A 172 -2.72 -11.99 8.98
N PHE A 173 -3.25 -12.81 9.90
CA PHE A 173 -2.66 -12.94 11.24
C PHE A 173 -1.25 -13.52 11.20
N GLN A 174 -0.97 -14.49 10.33
CA GLN A 174 0.38 -15.03 10.16
C GLN A 174 1.37 -13.94 9.72
N LEU A 175 1.00 -13.13 8.72
CA LEU A 175 1.86 -12.06 8.21
C LEU A 175 2.11 -10.99 9.26
N VAL A 176 1.06 -10.54 9.96
CA VAL A 176 1.19 -9.56 11.04
C VAL A 176 2.13 -10.11 12.12
N SER A 177 1.89 -11.34 12.60
CA SER A 177 2.71 -11.95 13.64
C SER A 177 4.17 -12.09 13.23
N VAL A 178 4.45 -12.59 12.02
CA VAL A 178 5.83 -12.73 11.52
C VAL A 178 6.52 -11.37 11.41
N SER A 179 5.81 -10.36 10.91
CA SER A 179 6.35 -9.01 10.73
C SER A 179 6.69 -8.36 12.07
N PHE A 180 5.80 -8.50 13.06
CA PHE A 180 6.06 -8.03 14.42
C PHE A 180 7.22 -8.76 15.08
N ILE A 181 7.34 -10.07 14.90
CA ILE A 181 8.48 -10.84 15.41
C ILE A 181 9.79 -10.32 14.80
N ILE A 182 9.83 -10.12 13.48
CA ILE A 182 11.01 -9.58 12.80
C ILE A 182 11.35 -8.20 13.34
N ALA A 183 10.37 -7.29 13.42
CA ALA A 183 10.58 -5.95 13.95
C ALA A 183 11.14 -5.98 15.37
N LEU A 184 10.55 -6.80 16.25
CA LEU A 184 10.98 -6.96 17.63
C LEU A 184 12.40 -7.52 17.72
N VAL A 185 12.73 -8.55 16.95
CA VAL A 185 14.08 -9.14 16.90
C VAL A 185 15.12 -8.11 16.45
N VAL A 186 14.82 -7.33 15.39
CA VAL A 186 15.71 -6.27 14.90
C VAL A 186 15.93 -5.21 15.98
N ILE A 187 14.86 -4.75 16.64
CA ILE A 187 14.94 -3.75 17.70
C ILE A 187 15.78 -4.27 18.89
N LEU A 188 15.55 -5.52 19.32
CA LEU A 188 16.33 -6.14 20.40
C LEU A 188 17.81 -6.32 20.02
N PHE A 189 18.09 -6.74 18.79
CA PHE A 189 19.45 -6.91 18.31
C PHE A 189 20.21 -5.57 18.29
N LEU A 190 19.57 -4.50 17.80
CA LEU A 190 20.11 -3.14 17.83
C LEU A 190 20.33 -2.65 19.26
N TYR A 191 19.42 -2.96 20.18
CA TYR A 191 19.54 -2.62 21.59
C TYR A 191 20.76 -3.29 22.23
N VAL A 192 20.93 -4.61 22.01
CA VAL A 192 22.06 -5.37 22.55
C VAL A 192 23.40 -4.90 21.96
N SER A 193 23.46 -4.60 20.67
CA SER A 193 24.70 -4.18 20.00
C SER A 193 25.14 -2.76 20.33
N THR A 194 24.19 -1.84 20.52
CA THR A 194 24.48 -0.41 20.68
C THR A 194 24.42 0.03 22.14
N GLY A 195 23.80 -0.75 23.04
CA GLY A 195 23.58 -0.40 24.45
C GLY A 195 22.68 0.83 24.67
N ARG A 196 22.13 1.39 23.58
CA ARG A 196 21.22 2.54 23.58
C ARG A 196 19.79 2.05 23.48
N ASN A 197 18.96 2.56 24.37
CA ASN A 197 17.51 2.45 24.28
C ASN A 197 17.01 3.05 22.94
N PRO A 198 16.32 2.28 22.09
CA PRO A 198 15.76 2.81 20.84
C PRO A 198 14.71 3.91 21.08
N PHE A 199 14.21 4.03 22.33
CA PHE A 199 13.21 5.02 22.75
C PHE A 199 13.78 6.18 23.58
N GLY A 200 15.10 6.24 23.83
CA GLY A 200 15.70 7.30 24.66
C GLY A 200 15.26 7.31 26.14
N LEU A 201 14.48 6.33 26.60
CA LEU A 201 14.00 6.22 27.98
C LEU A 201 15.15 5.94 28.95
N ARG A 202 15.62 6.99 29.64
CA ARG A 202 16.51 6.85 30.80
C ARG A 202 15.78 6.04 31.87
N PHE A 203 16.02 4.74 31.94
CA PHE A 203 15.73 3.98 33.15
C PHE A 203 16.73 4.49 34.19
N ASN A 204 16.28 5.44 35.01
CA ASN A 204 17.02 5.88 36.18
C ASN A 204 17.20 4.65 37.08
N PRO A 205 18.43 4.11 37.25
CA PRO A 205 18.66 3.11 38.27
C PRO A 205 18.77 3.91 39.58
N GLY A 206 17.72 3.83 40.39
CA GLY A 206 17.81 4.26 41.79
C GLY A 206 18.86 3.45 42.54
#